data_AF-A0A1Y3BRC5-F1
#
_entry.id   AF-A0A1Y3BRC5-F1
#
_cell.length_a   1.000
_cell.length_b   1.000
_cell.length_c   1.000
_cell.angle_alpha   90.00
_cell.angle_beta   90.00
_cell.angle_gamma   90.00
#
_symmetry.space_group_name_H-M   'P 1'
#
loop_
_entity.id
_entity.type
_entity.pdbx_description
1 polymer ?
#
loop_
_entity_poly.entity_id
_entity_poly.type
_entity_poly.pdbx_seq_one_letter_code
_entity_poly.pdbx_strand_id
1 'polypeptide(L)'
;MLEHSFFQFQQYLEYPKLHEKYKKLKEQSDIKIENEEYIADYVKVKNQITELTKEFLVFITTPRYILPFLNSGRLLKIVNNDNIDMDWGVLINYNKPSDKKRDQQTTYQIDVLLPVDKTVDRISETILPPSSLEKCEMKIVSLRLSNITKISAARAFVPQDLRSFDSRQSVLKSIQEIKKRFSGNIPLLDPLEDMKIKDNDFLNIVKRIETYEKKLGEFKKINQEIVKQYERKLEIEKKMKQTKELMKKTRSLLQMDELKCRKRVLRRLGYCTSADVIEIKGRVACEITRFVSVVVVLLK
;
A
#
# COMPACT_ATOMS: atom_id res chain seq x y z
N MET A 1 -42.08 -5.49 6.38
CA MET A 1 -41.47 -5.61 5.03
C MET A 1 -39.95 -5.56 5.09
N LEU A 2 -39.33 -4.55 5.73
CA LEU A 2 -37.87 -4.46 5.84
C LEU A 2 -37.28 -5.64 6.63
N GLU A 3 -37.90 -6.00 7.77
CA GLU A 3 -37.48 -7.14 8.61
C GLU A 3 -37.51 -8.51 7.92
N HIS A 4 -38.41 -8.66 6.94
CA HIS A 4 -38.58 -9.89 6.15
C HIS A 4 -38.06 -9.71 4.72
N SER A 5 -37.19 -8.72 4.48
CA SER A 5 -36.55 -8.53 3.19
C SER A 5 -35.54 -9.65 2.92
N PHE A 6 -35.43 -10.08 1.67
CA PHE A 6 -34.43 -11.05 1.25
C PHE A 6 -33.00 -10.61 1.60
N PHE A 7 -32.72 -9.32 1.52
CA PHE A 7 -31.42 -8.75 1.94
C PHE A 7 -31.15 -8.97 3.43
N GLN A 8 -32.16 -8.78 4.29
CA GLN A 8 -32.04 -9.01 5.72
C GLN A 8 -31.93 -10.51 6.04
N PHE A 9 -32.63 -11.36 5.27
CA PHE A 9 -32.50 -12.81 5.38
C PHE A 9 -31.08 -13.29 5.04
N GLN A 10 -30.46 -12.77 3.97
CA GLN A 10 -29.07 -13.07 3.63
C GLN A 10 -28.11 -12.68 4.76
N GLN A 11 -28.27 -11.49 5.32
CA GLN A 11 -27.47 -11.02 6.46
C GLN A 11 -27.66 -11.91 7.71
N TYR A 12 -28.90 -12.32 8.00
CA TYR A 12 -29.20 -13.20 9.12
C TYR A 12 -28.57 -14.59 8.96
N LEU A 13 -28.49 -15.12 7.74
CA LEU A 13 -27.80 -16.39 7.45
C LEU A 13 -26.27 -16.27 7.52
N GLU A 14 -25.72 -15.10 7.21
CA GLU A 14 -24.27 -14.85 7.26
C GLU A 14 -23.77 -14.64 8.70
N TYR A 15 -24.59 -14.05 9.58
CA TYR A 15 -24.21 -13.72 10.94
C TYR A 15 -23.70 -14.91 11.78
N PRO A 16 -24.36 -16.09 11.82
CA PRO A 16 -23.86 -17.25 12.54
C PRO A 16 -22.48 -17.71 12.04
N LYS A 17 -22.24 -17.67 10.73
CA LYS A 17 -20.95 -18.04 10.12
C LYS A 17 -19.85 -17.08 10.57
N LEU A 18 -20.13 -15.78 10.58
CA LEU A 18 -19.21 -14.76 11.09
C LEU A 18 -18.95 -14.92 12.60
N HIS A 19 -19.98 -15.26 13.38
CA HIS A 19 -19.87 -15.50 14.81
C HIS A 19 -19.00 -16.72 15.13
N GLU A 20 -19.20 -17.84 14.42
CA GLU A 20 -18.33 -19.03 14.54
C GLU A 20 -16.88 -18.70 14.17
N LYS A 21 -16.67 -17.96 13.07
CA LYS A 21 -15.33 -17.50 12.67
C LYS A 21 -14.69 -16.63 13.75
N TYR A 22 -15.44 -15.71 14.34
CA TYR A 22 -14.96 -14.88 15.44
C TYR A 22 -14.58 -15.71 16.67
N LYS A 23 -15.38 -16.73 17.02
CA LYS A 23 -15.10 -17.64 18.13
C LYS A 23 -13.81 -18.44 17.90
N LYS A 24 -13.63 -19.02 16.70
CA LYS A 24 -12.40 -19.72 16.30
C LYS A 24 -11.16 -18.82 16.36
N LEU A 25 -11.27 -17.58 15.88
CA LEU A 25 -10.17 -16.61 15.95
C LEU A 25 -9.84 -16.21 17.40
N LYS A 26 -10.85 -16.11 18.27
CA LYS A 26 -10.66 -15.82 19.69
C LYS A 26 -9.87 -16.92 20.39
N GLU A 27 -10.24 -18.18 20.16
CA GLU A 27 -9.54 -19.35 20.71
C GLU A 27 -8.07 -19.38 20.24
N GLN A 28 -7.79 -18.98 19.00
CA GLN A 28 -6.42 -18.87 18.48
C GLN A 28 -5.62 -17.70 19.06
N SER A 29 -6.28 -16.66 19.59
CA SER A 29 -5.63 -15.48 20.16
C SER A 29 -5.26 -15.62 21.63
N ASP A 30 -5.82 -16.60 22.35
CA ASP A 30 -5.60 -16.85 23.79
C ASP A 30 -4.21 -17.42 24.13
N ILE A 31 -3.24 -17.27 23.23
CA ILE A 31 -1.84 -17.65 23.44
C ILE A 31 -1.23 -16.68 24.47
N LYS A 32 -0.79 -17.22 25.61
CA LYS A 32 -0.03 -16.50 26.63
C LYS A 32 1.42 -16.36 26.17
N ILE A 33 1.87 -15.13 25.98
CA ILE A 33 3.25 -14.81 25.60
C ILE A 33 3.95 -14.25 26.84
N GLU A 34 5.17 -14.71 27.11
CA GLU A 34 5.99 -14.20 28.20
C GLU A 34 6.38 -12.73 27.95
N ASN A 35 6.29 -11.87 28.97
CA ASN A 35 6.64 -10.45 28.88
C ASN A 35 5.98 -9.69 27.72
N GLU A 36 4.68 -9.92 27.51
CA GLU A 36 3.90 -9.36 26.41
C GLU A 36 4.00 -7.83 26.28
N GLU A 37 4.01 -7.08 27.38
CA GLU A 37 4.10 -5.61 27.37
C GLU A 37 5.42 -5.12 26.75
N TYR A 38 6.54 -5.74 27.12
CA TYR A 38 7.85 -5.38 26.61
C TYR A 38 8.00 -5.69 25.11
N ILE A 39 7.46 -6.83 24.66
CA ILE A 39 7.45 -7.21 23.24
C ILE A 39 6.50 -6.32 22.45
N ALA A 40 5.36 -5.95 23.04
CA ALA A 40 4.42 -5.02 22.45
C ALA A 40 5.09 -3.69 22.15
N ASP A 41 5.84 -3.14 23.10
CA ASP A 41 6.55 -1.88 22.91
C ASP A 41 7.67 -1.99 21.88
N TYR A 42 8.44 -3.09 21.89
CA TYR A 42 9.44 -3.37 20.85
C TYR A 42 8.81 -3.41 19.44
N VAL A 43 7.72 -4.14 19.26
CA VAL A 43 7.03 -4.28 17.97
C VAL A 43 6.39 -2.96 17.54
N LYS A 44 5.84 -2.17 18.48
CA LYS A 44 5.36 -0.81 18.20
C LYS A 44 6.48 0.08 17.67
N VAL A 45 7.63 0.11 18.35
CA VAL A 45 8.79 0.91 17.92
C VAL A 45 9.28 0.46 16.54
N LYS A 46 9.42 -0.85 16.32
CA LYS A 46 9.78 -1.44 15.02
C LYS A 46 8.80 -1.01 13.92
N ASN A 47 7.49 -1.09 14.17
CA ASN A 47 6.46 -0.68 13.20
C ASN A 47 6.54 0.81 12.90
N GLN A 48 6.72 1.65 13.92
CA GLN A 48 6.88 3.11 13.75
C GLN A 48 8.11 3.44 12.90
N ILE A 49 9.24 2.76 13.10
CA ILE A 49 10.42 2.92 12.24
C ILE A 49 10.06 2.56 10.80
N THR A 50 9.40 1.42 10.55
CA THR A 50 9.04 1.02 9.19
C THR A 50 8.06 2.00 8.50
N GLU A 51 7.15 2.61 9.25
CA GLU A 51 6.24 3.65 8.75
C GLU A 51 7.02 4.92 8.38
N LEU A 52 7.86 5.41 9.29
CA LEU A 52 8.71 6.59 9.05
C LEU A 52 9.72 6.36 7.92
N THR A 53 10.27 5.15 7.77
CA THR A 53 11.16 4.81 6.66
C THR A 53 10.41 4.88 5.33
N LYS A 54 9.13 4.46 5.27
CA LYS A 54 8.32 4.61 4.05
C LYS A 54 8.08 6.07 3.72
N GLU A 55 7.74 6.90 4.70
CA GLU A 55 7.59 8.35 4.52
C GLU A 55 8.89 8.98 4.01
N PHE A 56 10.02 8.63 4.64
CA PHE A 56 11.36 9.05 4.24
C PHE A 56 11.67 8.69 2.78
N LEU A 57 11.34 7.47 2.35
CA LEU A 57 11.51 7.04 0.96
C LEU A 57 10.63 7.83 -0.02
N VAL A 58 9.39 8.15 0.36
CA VAL A 58 8.49 8.99 -0.46
C VAL A 58 9.09 10.39 -0.65
N PHE A 59 9.68 10.98 0.41
CA PHE A 59 10.37 12.26 0.29
C PHE A 59 11.55 12.18 -0.68
N ILE A 60 12.44 11.20 -0.53
CA ILE A 60 13.62 11.05 -1.39
C ILE A 60 13.21 10.80 -2.84
N THR A 61 12.20 9.96 -3.08
CA THR A 61 11.74 9.61 -4.43
C THR A 61 10.90 10.70 -5.09
N THR A 62 10.60 11.80 -4.39
CA THR A 62 9.91 12.94 -4.96
C THR A 62 10.73 13.53 -6.11
N PRO A 63 10.13 13.78 -7.29
CA PRO A 63 10.84 14.28 -8.47
C PRO A 63 11.71 15.52 -8.20
N ARG A 64 11.23 16.43 -7.34
CA ARG A 64 11.95 17.64 -6.93
C ARG A 64 13.37 17.35 -6.40
N TYR A 65 13.54 16.26 -5.65
CA TYR A 65 14.80 15.92 -4.99
C TYR A 65 15.61 14.91 -5.79
N ILE A 66 14.98 13.88 -6.35
CA ILE A 66 15.72 12.77 -6.98
C ILE A 66 16.25 13.12 -8.38
N LEU A 67 15.55 13.95 -9.16
CA LEU A 67 15.86 14.16 -10.59
C LEU A 67 17.30 14.65 -10.87
N PRO A 68 17.89 15.60 -10.13
CA PRO A 68 19.28 16.04 -10.35
C PRO A 68 20.31 14.91 -10.16
N PHE A 69 19.92 13.88 -9.41
CA PHE A 69 20.76 12.75 -9.04
C PHE A 69 20.52 11.53 -9.94
N LEU A 70 19.51 11.54 -10.82
CA LEU A 70 19.24 10.48 -11.80
C LEU A 70 20.12 10.61 -13.04
N ASN A 71 21.43 10.45 -12.84
CA ASN A 71 22.41 10.42 -13.92
C ASN A 71 22.61 9.00 -14.47
N SER A 72 22.79 8.88 -15.78
CA SER A 72 23.11 7.59 -16.41
C SER A 72 24.33 6.93 -15.75
N GLY A 73 24.23 5.62 -15.55
CA GLY A 73 25.22 4.82 -14.86
C GLY A 73 25.10 4.77 -13.34
N ARG A 74 24.19 5.53 -12.71
CA ARG A 74 24.04 5.47 -11.25
C ARG A 74 23.45 4.14 -10.79
N LEU A 75 23.97 3.58 -9.68
CA LEU A 75 23.38 2.37 -9.10
C LEU A 75 22.18 2.73 -8.23
N LEU A 76 21.08 2.03 -8.47
CA LEU A 76 19.82 2.16 -7.76
C LEU A 76 19.44 0.78 -7.22
N LYS A 77 19.02 0.71 -5.96
CA LYS A 77 18.43 -0.51 -5.41
C LYS A 77 16.93 -0.49 -5.63
N ILE A 78 16.41 -1.56 -6.23
CA ILE A 78 15.05 -1.57 -6.77
C ILE A 78 14.22 -2.66 -6.14
N VAL A 79 12.95 -2.35 -5.93
CA VAL A 79 11.93 -3.28 -5.51
C VAL A 79 10.84 -3.36 -6.58
N ASN A 80 10.47 -4.58 -6.96
CA ASN A 80 9.39 -4.80 -7.92
C ASN A 80 8.02 -4.42 -7.31
N ASN A 81 6.98 -4.31 -8.15
CA ASN A 81 5.62 -3.98 -7.74
C ASN A 81 5.06 -4.92 -6.65
N ASP A 82 5.55 -6.16 -6.61
CA ASP A 82 5.18 -7.18 -5.60
C ASP A 82 6.02 -7.10 -4.31
N ASN A 83 6.75 -6.00 -4.09
CA ASN A 83 7.68 -5.80 -2.98
C ASN A 83 8.85 -6.80 -2.92
N ILE A 84 9.21 -7.39 -4.06
CA ILE A 84 10.36 -8.29 -4.19
C ILE A 84 11.62 -7.45 -4.45
N ASP A 85 12.66 -7.65 -3.64
CA ASP A 85 13.96 -6.98 -3.80
C ASP A 85 14.69 -7.52 -5.04
N MET A 86 14.92 -6.63 -6.02
CA MET A 86 15.61 -6.90 -7.27
C MET A 86 17.11 -6.60 -7.20
N ASP A 87 17.60 -6.25 -5.99
CA ASP A 87 18.99 -5.87 -5.73
C ASP A 87 19.39 -4.58 -6.51
N TRP A 88 20.69 -4.36 -6.67
CA TRP A 88 21.26 -3.21 -7.37
C TRP A 88 21.15 -3.32 -8.90
N GLY A 89 20.55 -2.30 -9.51
CA GLY A 89 20.52 -2.06 -10.96
C GLY A 89 21.23 -0.76 -11.34
N VAL A 90 21.43 -0.57 -12.65
CA VAL A 90 22.08 0.63 -13.20
C VAL A 90 21.09 1.46 -13.99
N LEU A 91 20.95 2.74 -13.64
CA LEU A 91 20.10 3.67 -14.36
C LEU A 91 20.64 3.91 -15.78
N ILE A 92 19.80 3.72 -16.78
CA ILE A 92 20.13 4.04 -18.18
C ILE A 92 19.61 5.44 -18.50
N ASN A 93 18.30 5.60 -18.36
CA ASN A 93 17.60 6.84 -18.70
C ASN A 93 16.35 7.00 -17.82
N TYR A 94 15.75 8.19 -17.85
CA TYR A 94 14.43 8.42 -17.29
C TYR A 94 13.56 9.17 -18.31
N ASN A 95 12.31 8.76 -18.43
CA ASN A 95 11.35 9.36 -19.35
C ASN A 95 10.47 10.34 -18.59
N LYS A 96 10.47 11.60 -19.06
CA LYS A 96 9.54 12.61 -18.56
C LYS A 96 8.16 12.31 -19.15
N PRO A 97 7.10 12.32 -18.33
CA PRO A 97 5.75 12.12 -18.84
C PRO A 97 5.42 13.23 -19.84
N SER A 98 4.89 12.89 -21.00
CA SER A 98 4.45 13.88 -21.98
C SER A 98 3.12 14.51 -21.55
N ASP A 99 3.02 15.84 -21.49
CA ASP A 99 1.82 16.61 -21.10
C ASP A 99 0.60 16.48 -22.05
N LYS A 100 0.58 15.48 -22.93
CA LYS A 100 -0.40 15.40 -24.03
C LYS A 100 -1.77 14.84 -23.63
N LYS A 101 -2.01 14.41 -22.38
CA LYS A 101 -3.35 13.97 -21.91
C LYS A 101 -3.61 14.47 -20.50
N ARG A 102 -4.59 15.38 -20.35
CA ARG A 102 -4.85 16.19 -19.14
C ARG A 102 -5.49 15.45 -17.94
N ASP A 103 -5.69 14.12 -17.99
CA ASP A 103 -6.47 13.39 -16.97
C ASP A 103 -5.75 12.21 -16.31
N GLN A 104 -4.45 11.99 -16.57
CA GLN A 104 -3.67 10.95 -15.87
C GLN A 104 -2.54 11.60 -15.11
N GLN A 105 -2.41 11.30 -13.81
CA GLN A 105 -1.26 11.66 -13.00
C GLN A 105 0.01 11.28 -13.77
N THR A 106 0.75 12.29 -14.23
CA THR A 106 1.91 12.15 -15.08
C THR A 106 3.08 11.61 -14.24
N THR A 107 3.19 10.28 -14.14
CA THR A 107 4.26 9.63 -13.35
C THR A 107 5.54 9.51 -14.15
N TYR A 108 6.67 9.95 -13.58
CA TYR A 108 8.00 9.70 -14.13
C TYR A 108 8.31 8.20 -14.20
N GLN A 109 8.89 7.77 -15.31
CA GLN A 109 9.36 6.40 -15.50
C GLN A 109 10.89 6.39 -15.60
N ILE A 110 11.51 5.38 -15.00
CA ILE A 110 12.95 5.15 -15.02
C ILE A 110 13.26 3.85 -15.75
N ASP A 111 14.20 3.90 -16.69
CA ASP A 111 14.70 2.73 -17.39
C ASP A 111 15.98 2.24 -16.70
N VAL A 112 15.90 1.07 -16.08
CA VAL A 112 16.99 0.50 -15.29
C VAL A 112 17.40 -0.85 -15.84
N LEU A 113 18.71 -1.06 -15.95
CA LEU A 113 19.28 -2.36 -16.28
C LEU A 113 19.40 -3.19 -15.00
N LEU A 114 18.65 -4.29 -14.94
CA LEU A 114 18.59 -5.19 -13.80
C LEU A 114 19.00 -6.62 -14.17
N PRO A 115 19.63 -7.34 -13.24
CA PRO A 115 19.79 -8.78 -13.37
C PRO A 115 18.44 -9.47 -13.11
N VAL A 116 17.99 -10.29 -14.05
CA VAL A 116 16.70 -11.00 -14.02
C VAL A 116 16.93 -12.49 -14.32
N ASP A 117 16.09 -13.37 -13.79
CA ASP A 117 16.13 -14.79 -14.13
C ASP A 117 15.69 -15.03 -15.59
N LYS A 118 16.48 -15.79 -16.35
CA LYS A 118 16.22 -16.16 -17.77
C LYS A 118 14.90 -16.88 -17.99
N THR A 119 14.37 -17.52 -16.94
CA THR A 119 13.14 -18.33 -17.01
C THR A 119 11.86 -17.50 -17.10
N VAL A 120 11.94 -16.20 -16.83
CA VAL A 120 10.77 -15.31 -16.90
C VAL A 120 10.55 -14.88 -18.35
N ASP A 121 9.57 -15.51 -18.99
CA ASP A 121 9.10 -15.23 -20.34
C ASP A 121 8.82 -13.75 -20.62
N ARG A 122 8.94 -13.38 -21.91
CA ARG A 122 8.67 -12.03 -22.45
C ARG A 122 7.24 -11.51 -22.20
N ILE A 123 6.33 -12.37 -21.73
CA ILE A 123 4.89 -12.15 -21.62
C ILE A 123 4.46 -11.82 -20.19
N SER A 124 5.24 -12.25 -19.19
CA SER A 124 4.90 -12.02 -17.78
C SER A 124 5.53 -10.71 -17.30
N GLU A 125 4.71 -9.74 -16.88
CA GLU A 125 5.18 -8.48 -16.27
C GLU A 125 5.87 -8.69 -14.90
N THR A 126 5.88 -9.93 -14.39
CA THR A 126 6.47 -10.32 -13.11
C THR A 126 7.97 -10.59 -13.25
N ILE A 127 8.77 -9.59 -12.91
CA ILE A 127 10.23 -9.67 -12.91
C ILE A 127 10.70 -10.27 -11.58
N LEU A 128 11.56 -11.30 -11.66
CA LEU A 128 12.10 -11.98 -10.48
C LEU A 128 13.63 -11.82 -10.42
N PRO A 129 14.20 -11.70 -9.20
CA PRO A 129 15.64 -11.69 -9.02
C PRO A 129 16.23 -13.04 -9.46
N PRO A 130 17.47 -13.07 -9.97
CA PRO A 130 18.08 -14.30 -10.44
C PRO A 130 18.34 -15.25 -9.27
N SER A 131 17.90 -16.51 -9.40
CA SER A 131 18.13 -17.54 -8.38
C SER A 131 19.61 -17.94 -8.26
N SER A 132 20.35 -17.86 -9.38
CA SER A 132 21.77 -18.18 -9.48
C SER A 132 22.45 -17.33 -10.55
N LEU A 133 23.77 -17.13 -10.43
CA LEU A 133 24.55 -16.31 -11.37
C LEU A 133 24.53 -16.84 -12.81
N GLU A 134 24.42 -18.16 -13.00
CA GLU A 134 24.40 -18.82 -14.31
C GLU A 134 23.09 -18.56 -15.09
N LYS A 135 21.99 -18.31 -14.38
CA LYS A 135 20.66 -18.01 -14.95
C LYS A 135 20.36 -16.51 -15.00
N CYS A 136 21.35 -15.67 -14.75
CA CYS A 136 21.21 -14.23 -14.79
C CYS A 136 21.25 -13.72 -16.23
N GLU A 137 20.23 -12.95 -16.62
CA GLU A 137 20.22 -12.14 -17.83
C GLU A 137 19.97 -10.67 -17.48
N MET A 138 20.71 -9.77 -18.11
CA MET A 138 20.53 -8.33 -17.90
C MET A 138 19.42 -7.83 -18.81
N LYS A 139 18.35 -7.29 -18.20
CA LYS A 139 17.18 -6.78 -18.91
C LYS A 139 16.93 -5.32 -18.54
N ILE A 140 16.51 -4.54 -19.54
CA ILE A 140 16.07 -3.16 -19.35
C ILE A 140 14.62 -3.21 -18.89
N VAL A 141 14.34 -2.59 -17.76
CA VAL A 141 13.02 -2.55 -17.15
C VAL A 141 12.63 -1.10 -16.90
N SER A 142 11.46 -0.72 -17.37
CA SER A 142 10.84 0.59 -17.09
C SER A 142 10.02 0.50 -15.80
N LEU A 143 10.38 1.30 -14.79
CA LEU A 143 9.77 1.30 -13.45
C LEU A 143 9.33 2.71 -13.03
N ARG A 144 8.54 2.82 -11.96
CA ARG A 144 8.18 4.12 -11.37
C ARG A 144 9.25 4.55 -10.36
N LEU A 145 9.31 5.84 -10.06
CA LEU A 145 10.21 6.37 -9.02
C LEU A 145 9.96 5.74 -7.63
N SER A 146 8.71 5.33 -7.34
CA SER A 146 8.34 4.66 -6.09
C SER A 146 9.00 3.29 -5.89
N ASN A 147 9.50 2.67 -6.95
CA ASN A 147 10.17 1.37 -6.90
C ASN A 147 11.64 1.48 -6.42
N ILE A 148 12.17 2.70 -6.28
CA ILE A 148 13.54 2.95 -5.82
C ILE A 148 13.56 2.88 -4.29
N THR A 149 14.42 2.04 -3.72
CA THR A 149 14.62 1.94 -2.26
C THR A 149 15.88 2.61 -1.77
N LYS A 150 16.98 2.51 -2.54
CA LYS A 150 18.24 3.15 -2.19
C LYS A 150 18.91 3.72 -3.42
N ILE A 151 19.58 4.85 -3.24
CA ILE A 151 20.37 5.53 -4.28
C ILE A 151 21.82 5.48 -3.82
N SER A 152 22.69 4.99 -4.69
CA SER A 152 24.13 5.03 -4.40
C SER A 152 24.75 6.35 -4.84
N ALA A 153 25.88 6.70 -4.21
CA ALA A 153 26.78 7.72 -4.71
C ALA A 153 27.62 7.21 -5.92
N ALA A 154 27.82 5.89 -6.00
CA ALA A 154 28.63 5.24 -7.02
C ALA A 154 27.96 5.21 -8.41
N ARG A 155 28.79 5.23 -9.46
CA ARG A 155 28.36 5.11 -10.86
C ARG A 155 29.12 3.99 -11.54
N ALA A 156 28.41 3.15 -12.27
CA ALA A 156 28.96 2.18 -13.19
C ALA A 156 29.11 2.81 -14.58
N PHE A 157 30.09 2.36 -15.34
CA PHE A 157 30.21 2.70 -16.75
C PHE A 157 29.12 1.97 -17.54
N VAL A 158 28.37 2.71 -18.36
CA VAL A 158 27.31 2.17 -19.23
C VAL A 158 27.71 2.46 -20.67
N PRO A 159 27.89 1.42 -21.52
CA PRO A 159 28.06 1.61 -22.95
C PRO A 159 26.87 2.33 -23.57
N GLN A 160 27.09 3.12 -24.62
CA GLN A 160 26.00 3.81 -25.33
C GLN A 160 25.00 2.80 -25.94
N ASP A 161 25.50 1.66 -26.45
CA ASP A 161 24.68 0.61 -27.05
C ASP A 161 24.50 -0.59 -26.13
N LEU A 162 23.28 -0.74 -25.61
CA LEU A 162 22.84 -1.87 -24.77
C LEU A 162 21.99 -2.89 -25.55
N ARG A 163 22.05 -2.89 -26.88
CA ARG A 163 21.34 -3.88 -27.72
C ARG A 163 22.06 -5.23 -27.73
N SER A 164 23.39 -5.21 -27.74
CA SER A 164 24.21 -6.41 -27.70
C SER A 164 24.17 -7.07 -26.33
N PHE A 165 24.13 -8.41 -26.32
CA PHE A 165 24.25 -9.22 -25.10
C PHE A 165 25.57 -8.94 -24.36
N ASP A 166 26.67 -8.80 -25.10
CA ASP A 166 28.00 -8.57 -24.52
C ASP A 166 28.08 -7.22 -23.80
N SER A 167 27.48 -6.17 -24.37
CA SER A 167 27.40 -4.86 -23.72
C SER A 167 26.67 -4.94 -22.38
N ARG A 168 25.54 -5.66 -22.33
CA ARG A 168 24.78 -5.83 -21.09
C ARG A 168 25.54 -6.66 -20.05
N GLN A 169 26.24 -7.70 -20.50
CA GLN A 169 27.06 -8.54 -19.63
C GLN A 169 28.27 -7.78 -19.06
N SER A 170 28.83 -6.83 -19.81
CA SER A 170 29.89 -5.93 -19.33
C SER A 170 29.41 -5.06 -18.16
N VAL A 171 28.17 -4.56 -18.22
CA VAL A 171 27.57 -3.81 -17.10
C VAL A 171 27.38 -4.70 -15.88
N LEU A 172 26.95 -5.96 -16.05
CA LEU A 172 26.86 -6.92 -14.94
C LEU A 172 28.21 -7.15 -14.26
N LYS A 173 29.28 -7.32 -15.04
CA LYS A 173 30.65 -7.43 -14.49
C LYS A 173 31.04 -6.17 -13.72
N SER A 174 30.69 -4.99 -14.23
CA SER A 174 30.92 -3.71 -13.55
C SER A 174 30.19 -3.63 -12.21
N ILE A 175 28.92 -4.04 -12.15
CA ILE A 175 28.14 -4.10 -10.90
C ILE A 175 28.80 -5.06 -9.90
N GLN A 176 29.22 -6.25 -10.36
CA GLN A 176 29.89 -7.24 -9.51
C GLN A 176 31.22 -6.72 -8.97
N GLU A 177 31.99 -6.02 -9.81
CA GLU A 177 33.25 -5.43 -9.39
C GLU A 177 33.04 -4.35 -8.33
N ILE A 178 32.03 -3.50 -8.50
CA ILE A 178 31.64 -2.50 -7.49
C ILE A 178 31.22 -3.20 -6.19
N LYS A 179 30.39 -4.24 -6.26
CA LYS A 179 30.00 -5.03 -5.07
C LYS A 179 31.22 -5.65 -4.38
N LYS A 180 32.19 -6.19 -5.13
CA LYS A 180 33.44 -6.76 -4.59
C LYS A 180 34.31 -5.69 -3.93
N ARG A 181 34.51 -4.55 -4.59
CA ARG A 181 35.33 -3.43 -4.09
C ARG A 181 34.81 -2.88 -2.77
N PHE A 182 33.49 -2.81 -2.60
CA PHE A 182 32.85 -2.30 -1.38
C PHE A 182 32.43 -3.40 -0.40
N SER A 183 32.82 -4.66 -0.62
CA SER A 183 32.43 -5.81 0.21
C SER A 183 30.90 -5.88 0.48
N GLY A 184 30.09 -5.46 -0.49
CA GLY A 184 28.63 -5.38 -0.39
C GLY A 184 28.07 -4.10 0.23
N ASN A 185 28.88 -3.25 0.87
CA ASN A 185 28.44 -1.98 1.46
C ASN A 185 28.65 -0.81 0.50
N ILE A 186 27.82 -0.75 -0.54
CA ILE A 186 27.87 0.32 -1.54
C ILE A 186 27.49 1.67 -0.87
N PRO A 187 28.30 2.73 -1.04
CA PRO A 187 28.03 4.03 -0.43
C PRO A 187 26.71 4.60 -0.92
N LEU A 188 25.85 4.96 0.03
CA LEU A 188 24.55 5.57 -0.23
C LEU A 188 24.71 7.08 -0.40
N LEU A 189 23.82 7.67 -1.17
CA LEU A 189 23.70 9.12 -1.30
C LEU A 189 23.00 9.67 -0.06
N ASP A 190 23.61 10.66 0.60
CA ASP A 190 23.04 11.27 1.80
C ASP A 190 21.97 12.33 1.44
N PRO A 191 20.72 12.20 1.90
CA PRO A 191 19.68 13.21 1.64
C PRO A 191 19.98 14.61 2.21
N LEU A 192 20.74 14.71 3.30
CA LEU A 192 21.05 15.97 3.98
C LEU A 192 22.31 16.62 3.41
N GLU A 193 23.40 15.86 3.30
CA GLU A 193 24.69 16.39 2.84
C GLU A 193 24.74 16.51 1.31
N ASP A 194 24.41 15.44 0.59
CA ASP A 194 24.52 15.38 -0.86
C ASP A 194 23.30 16.00 -1.56
N MET A 195 22.09 15.58 -1.16
CA MET A 195 20.83 16.05 -1.78
C MET A 195 20.37 17.42 -1.25
N LYS A 196 20.93 17.88 -0.14
CA LYS A 196 20.67 19.20 0.46
C LYS A 196 19.18 19.47 0.70
N ILE A 197 18.44 18.45 1.16
CA ILE A 197 17.03 18.59 1.52
C ILE A 197 16.92 19.36 2.84
N LYS A 198 16.32 20.56 2.80
CA LYS A 198 16.19 21.46 3.96
C LYS A 198 14.76 21.58 4.50
N ASP A 199 13.85 20.73 4.05
CA ASP A 199 12.45 20.79 4.49
C ASP A 199 12.33 20.43 5.97
N ASN A 200 11.61 21.26 6.74
CA ASN A 200 11.40 21.02 8.16
C ASN A 200 10.70 19.68 8.43
N ASP A 201 9.75 19.30 7.58
CA ASP A 201 9.05 18.01 7.70
C ASP A 201 10.00 16.83 7.52
N PHE A 202 10.91 16.91 6.57
CA PHE A 202 11.93 15.89 6.34
C PHE A 202 12.90 15.79 7.52
N LEU A 203 13.40 16.93 8.02
CA LEU A 203 14.26 16.97 9.19
C LEU A 203 13.58 16.39 10.44
N ASN A 204 12.27 16.64 10.60
CA ASN A 204 11.48 16.05 11.68
C ASN A 204 11.36 14.52 11.54
N ILE A 205 11.18 14.01 10.33
CA ILE A 205 11.15 12.56 10.08
C ILE A 205 12.49 11.91 10.43
N VAL A 206 13.62 12.49 9.97
CA VAL A 206 14.96 11.97 10.27
C VAL A 206 15.22 11.94 11.78
N LYS A 207 14.94 13.05 12.49
CA LYS A 207 15.05 13.10 13.95
C LYS A 207 14.18 12.06 14.64
N ARG A 208 12.94 11.85 14.16
CA ARG A 208 12.05 10.83 14.73
C ARG A 208 12.62 9.43 14.51
N ILE A 209 13.12 9.12 13.32
CA ILE A 209 13.79 7.83 13.03
C ILE A 209 14.93 7.62 14.02
N GLU A 210 15.85 8.58 14.17
CA GLU A 210 16.97 8.47 15.11
C GLU A 210 16.52 8.25 16.56
N THR A 211 15.47 8.95 17.02
CA THR A 211 14.92 8.75 18.37
C THR A 211 14.33 7.35 18.56
N TYR A 212 13.65 6.82 17.55
CA TYR A 212 13.10 5.47 17.61
C TYR A 212 14.17 4.39 17.46
N GLU A 213 15.23 4.63 16.68
CA GLU A 213 16.38 3.73 16.58
C GLU A 213 17.17 3.67 17.90
N LYS A 214 17.36 4.80 18.58
CA LYS A 214 17.95 4.83 19.93
C LYS A 214 17.11 4.01 20.91
N LYS A 215 15.79 4.23 20.92
CA LYS A 215 14.86 3.41 21.70
C LYS A 215 14.94 1.93 21.32
N LEU A 216 15.03 1.61 20.04
CA LEU A 216 15.16 0.22 19.56
C LEU A 216 16.44 -0.43 20.09
N GLY A 217 17.54 0.32 20.16
CA GLY A 217 18.83 -0.14 20.70
C GLY A 217 18.84 -0.36 22.21
N GLU A 218 17.96 0.30 22.96
CA GLU A 218 17.79 0.07 24.41
C GLU A 218 17.15 -1.29 24.72
N PHE A 219 16.41 -1.88 23.77
CA PHE A 219 15.84 -3.21 23.96
C PHE A 219 16.95 -4.28 23.91
N LYS A 220 17.07 -5.08 24.97
CA LYS A 220 17.91 -6.29 25.00
C LYS A 220 17.56 -7.23 23.83
N LYS A 221 18.49 -8.09 23.40
CA LYS A 221 18.24 -9.08 22.33
C LYS A 221 17.00 -9.93 22.64
N ILE A 222 15.88 -9.62 21.98
CA ILE A 222 14.64 -10.38 22.06
C ILE A 222 14.76 -11.59 21.15
N ASN A 223 14.25 -12.75 21.59
CA ASN A 223 14.15 -13.92 20.73
C ASN A 223 13.19 -13.64 19.56
N GLN A 224 13.67 -13.80 18.33
CA GLN A 224 12.90 -13.58 17.10
C GLN A 224 11.65 -14.47 17.02
N GLU A 225 11.67 -15.65 17.64
CA GLU A 225 10.52 -16.56 17.65
C GLU A 225 9.33 -15.98 18.44
N ILE A 226 9.61 -15.35 19.58
CA ILE A 226 8.59 -14.73 20.42
C ILE A 226 7.98 -13.51 19.71
N VAL A 227 8.82 -12.73 19.02
CA VAL A 227 8.35 -11.62 18.16
C VAL A 227 7.41 -12.13 17.07
N LYS A 228 7.77 -13.23 16.38
CA LYS A 228 6.92 -13.84 15.35
C LYS A 228 5.59 -14.34 15.92
N GLN A 229 5.58 -14.91 17.12
CA GLN A 229 4.35 -15.33 17.79
C GLN A 229 3.47 -14.13 18.13
N TYR A 230 4.05 -13.05 18.63
CA TYR A 230 3.33 -11.81 18.92
C TYR A 230 2.79 -11.13 17.66
N GLU A 231 3.57 -11.06 16.57
CA GLU A 231 3.13 -10.56 15.27
C GLU A 231 1.92 -11.36 14.73
N ARG A 232 1.94 -12.69 14.85
CA ARG A 232 0.79 -13.55 14.51
C ARG A 232 -0.44 -13.26 15.38
N LYS A 233 -0.25 -13.08 16.70
CA LYS A 233 -1.33 -12.70 17.62
C LYS A 233 -1.96 -11.38 17.21
N LEU A 234 -1.15 -10.36 16.88
CA LEU A 234 -1.64 -9.07 16.38
C LEU A 234 -2.43 -9.19 15.07
N GLU A 235 -2.02 -10.06 14.14
CA GLU A 235 -2.78 -10.32 12.92
C GLU A 235 -4.15 -10.95 13.18
N ILE A 236 -4.21 -11.90 14.13
CA ILE A 236 -5.45 -12.53 14.56
C ILE A 236 -6.36 -11.48 15.20
N GLU A 237 -5.84 -10.62 16.08
CA GLU A 237 -6.60 -9.53 16.69
C GLU A 237 -7.13 -8.53 15.65
N LYS A 238 -6.34 -8.18 14.63
CA LYS A 238 -6.79 -7.34 13.51
C LYS A 238 -7.95 -8.01 12.77
N LYS A 239 -7.83 -9.30 12.44
CA LYS A 239 -8.91 -10.09 11.80
C LYS A 239 -10.15 -10.18 12.69
N MET A 240 -9.98 -10.30 14.00
CA MET A 240 -11.08 -10.29 14.97
C MET A 240 -11.80 -8.95 15.00
N LYS A 241 -11.07 -7.82 15.01
CA LYS A 241 -11.65 -6.47 14.94
C LYS A 241 -12.46 -6.28 13.65
N GLN A 242 -11.89 -6.65 12.50
CA GLN A 242 -12.58 -6.59 11.21
C GLN A 242 -13.84 -7.48 11.20
N THR A 243 -13.74 -8.72 11.69
CA THR A 243 -14.90 -9.63 11.75
C THR A 243 -15.98 -9.09 12.69
N LYS A 244 -15.60 -8.49 13.82
CA LYS A 244 -16.52 -7.85 14.77
C LYS A 244 -17.21 -6.64 14.16
N GLU A 245 -16.50 -5.83 13.37
CA GLU A 245 -17.09 -4.72 12.62
C GLU A 245 -18.07 -5.21 11.55
N LEU A 246 -17.72 -6.27 10.81
CA LEU A 246 -18.62 -6.91 9.85
C LEU A 246 -19.87 -7.42 10.55
N MET A 247 -19.75 -8.12 11.69
CA MET A 247 -20.89 -8.58 12.48
C MET A 247 -21.80 -7.42 12.93
N LYS A 248 -21.23 -6.28 13.33
CA LYS A 248 -22.01 -5.07 13.65
C LYS A 248 -22.76 -4.53 12.42
N LYS A 249 -22.12 -4.51 11.25
CA LYS A 249 -22.75 -4.08 9.99
C LYS A 249 -23.89 -5.02 9.58
N THR A 250 -23.67 -6.33 9.68
CA THR A 250 -24.68 -7.36 9.39
C THR A 250 -25.86 -7.31 10.36
N ARG A 251 -25.63 -6.92 11.62
CA ARG A 251 -26.71 -6.73 12.61
C ARG A 251 -27.45 -5.39 12.45
N SER A 252 -26.79 -4.37 11.91
CA SER A 252 -27.40 -3.06 11.71
C SER A 252 -28.45 -3.13 10.61
N LEU A 253 -29.70 -2.77 10.94
CA LEU A 253 -30.79 -2.60 9.98
C LEU A 253 -30.48 -1.43 9.04
N LEU A 254 -29.76 -1.72 7.96
CA LEU A 254 -29.16 -0.75 7.04
C LEU A 254 -30.17 0.19 6.37
N GLN A 255 -31.45 -0.21 6.31
CA GLN A 255 -32.51 0.52 5.63
C GLN A 255 -33.29 1.50 6.53
N MET A 256 -33.00 1.55 7.84
CA MET A 256 -33.76 2.41 8.77
C MET A 256 -33.45 3.90 8.61
N ASP A 257 -32.20 4.25 8.35
CA ASP A 257 -31.83 5.67 8.19
C ASP A 257 -32.32 6.25 6.87
N GLU A 258 -32.30 5.44 5.80
CA GLU A 258 -32.92 5.80 4.54
C GLU A 258 -34.45 5.97 4.69
N LEU A 259 -35.11 5.05 5.41
CA LEU A 259 -36.54 5.17 5.69
C LEU A 259 -36.87 6.46 6.47
N LYS A 260 -36.06 6.82 7.47
CA LYS A 260 -36.23 8.08 8.22
C LYS A 260 -36.10 9.31 7.31
N CYS A 261 -35.10 9.32 6.43
CA CYS A 261 -34.89 10.40 5.46
C CYS A 261 -36.08 10.51 4.48
N ARG A 262 -36.56 9.39 3.93
CA ARG A 262 -37.73 9.34 3.04
C ARG A 262 -39.00 9.82 3.75
N LYS A 263 -39.26 9.34 4.97
CA LYS A 263 -40.40 9.81 5.81
C LYS A 263 -40.34 11.31 6.08
N ARG A 264 -39.15 11.89 6.28
CA ARG A 264 -39.00 13.34 6.47
C ARG A 264 -39.44 14.12 5.22
N VAL A 265 -39.04 13.65 4.03
CA VAL A 265 -39.45 14.28 2.76
C VAL A 265 -40.95 14.15 2.53
N LEU A 266 -41.52 12.97 2.76
CA LEU A 266 -42.97 12.72 2.60
C LEU A 266 -43.82 13.62 3.51
N ARG A 267 -43.36 13.85 4.76
CA ARG A 267 -44.00 14.80 5.69
C ARG A 267 -43.89 16.25 5.23
N ARG A 268 -42.72 16.66 4.73
CA ARG A 268 -42.51 18.05 4.25
C ARG A 268 -43.33 18.38 3.00
N LEU A 269 -43.57 17.38 2.15
CA LEU A 269 -44.36 17.54 0.92
C LEU A 269 -45.87 17.33 1.14
N GLY A 270 -46.32 17.01 2.36
CA GLY A 270 -47.74 16.82 2.69
C GLY A 270 -48.34 15.52 2.13
N TYR A 271 -47.53 14.49 1.90
CA TYR A 271 -48.06 13.15 1.57
C TYR A 271 -48.50 12.39 2.83
N CYS A 272 -47.90 12.69 3.98
CA CYS A 272 -48.24 12.14 5.30
C CYS A 272 -48.16 13.22 6.39
N THR A 273 -48.94 13.05 7.45
CA THR A 273 -48.90 13.89 8.66
C THR A 273 -47.64 13.63 9.50
N SER A 274 -47.41 14.46 10.53
CA SER A 274 -46.32 14.28 11.50
C SER A 274 -46.37 12.94 12.25
N ALA A 275 -47.55 12.34 12.38
CA ALA A 275 -47.82 11.04 12.97
C ALA A 275 -47.73 9.86 11.96
N ASP A 276 -47.13 10.09 10.79
CA ASP A 276 -47.00 9.12 9.69
C ASP A 276 -48.35 8.59 9.14
N VAL A 277 -49.45 9.32 9.34
CA VAL A 277 -50.78 9.00 8.76
C VAL A 277 -50.89 9.56 7.34
N ILE A 278 -51.33 8.73 6.39
CA ILE A 278 -51.41 9.06 4.97
C ILE A 278 -52.50 10.12 4.67
N GLU A 279 -52.12 11.17 3.93
CA GLU A 279 -53.03 12.21 3.47
C GLU A 279 -53.56 11.92 2.06
N ILE A 280 -54.49 12.75 1.55
CA ILE A 280 -55.11 12.58 0.23
C ILE A 280 -54.04 12.55 -0.87
N LYS A 281 -53.03 13.43 -0.80
CA LYS A 281 -51.88 13.43 -1.73
C LYS A 281 -51.11 12.11 -1.70
N GLY A 282 -50.95 11.52 -0.52
CA GLY A 282 -50.34 10.19 -0.31
C GLY A 282 -51.11 9.08 -1.02
N ARG A 283 -52.44 9.07 -0.89
CA ARG A 283 -53.30 8.06 -1.54
C ARG A 283 -53.23 8.14 -3.06
N VAL A 284 -53.29 9.36 -3.62
CA VAL A 284 -53.12 9.58 -5.06
C VAL A 284 -51.75 9.10 -5.53
N ALA A 285 -50.69 9.32 -4.75
CA ALA A 285 -49.35 8.83 -5.09
C ALA A 285 -49.22 7.31 -5.05
N CYS A 286 -49.96 6.61 -4.19
CA CYS A 286 -49.98 5.14 -4.13
C CYS A 286 -50.59 4.49 -5.38
N GLU A 287 -51.52 5.16 -6.05
CA GLU A 287 -52.12 4.69 -7.31
C GLU A 287 -51.20 4.87 -8.53
N ILE A 288 -50.11 5.64 -8.39
CA ILE A 288 -49.15 5.88 -9.46
C ILE A 288 -48.04 4.82 -9.38
N THR A 289 -48.17 3.76 -10.17
CA THR A 289 -47.26 2.61 -10.17
C THR A 289 -45.90 2.88 -10.86
N ARG A 290 -45.76 4.00 -11.59
CA ARG A 290 -44.51 4.35 -12.29
C ARG A 290 -43.60 5.24 -11.43
N PHE A 291 -42.29 5.10 -11.64
CA PHE A 291 -41.14 5.68 -10.91
C PHE A 291 -41.14 7.20 -10.64
N VAL A 292 -42.17 7.93 -11.06
CA VAL A 292 -42.31 9.38 -10.94
C VAL A 292 -43.52 9.72 -10.05
N SER A 293 -43.71 9.00 -8.94
CA SER A 293 -44.86 9.21 -8.05
C SER A 293 -44.83 10.56 -7.31
N VAL A 294 -43.63 11.15 -7.09
CA VAL A 294 -43.50 12.45 -6.39
C VAL A 294 -43.62 13.64 -7.34
N VAL A 295 -43.03 13.58 -8.54
CA VAL A 295 -43.03 14.73 -9.48
C VAL A 295 -44.38 14.89 -10.19
N VAL A 296 -45.09 13.79 -10.46
CA VAL A 296 -46.41 13.85 -11.15
C VAL A 296 -47.49 14.49 -10.28
N VAL A 297 -47.42 14.34 -8.95
CA VAL A 297 -48.43 14.90 -8.01
C VAL A 297 -48.17 16.37 -7.68
N LEU A 298 -46.95 16.89 -7.90
CA LEU A 298 -46.61 18.30 -7.71
C LEU A 298 -46.92 19.18 -8.94
N LEU A 299 -47.16 18.58 -10.11
CA LEU A 299 -47.40 19.27 -11.39
C LEU A 299 -48.89 19.40 -11.76
N LYS A 300 -49.81 19.09 -10.84
CA LYS A 300 -51.26 19.34 -10.96
C LYS A 300 -51.77 20.03 -9.71
#